data_AF-A0A0G1J0V0-F1
#
_entry.id   AF-A0A0G1J0V0-F1
#
_cell.length_a   1.000
_cell.length_b   1.000
_cell.length_c   1.000
_cell.angle_alpha   90.00
_cell.angle_beta   90.00
_cell.angle_gamma   90.00
#
_symmetry.space_group_name_H-M   'P 1'
#
loop_
_entity.id
_entity.type
_entity.pdbx_description
1 polymer ?
#
loop_
_entity_poly.entity_id
_entity_poly.type
_entity_poly.pdbx_seq_one_letter_code
_entity_poly.pdbx_strand_id
1 'polypeptide(L)'
;SKIIKNEMVETLKVIFLVQIHNPKILRFIKFGTVGFLGFVVNFVFLRVFRGLGFSETLSWLFSTELAIINNYALNNIWTFKEAKIAGLTKTIVKFIQFNATSAGALAIQSIFGPLGVSLVGTKYDYLVLAVVVVFMVLPYNYVMYNLIIWRTWKFPLLDKLRESQNKR
;
A
#
# COMPACT_ATOMS: atom_id res chain seq x y z
N SER A 1 39.11 -19.64 0.10
CA SER A 1 38.14 -18.81 0.83
C SER A 1 37.79 -17.49 0.12
N LYS A 2 38.74 -16.69 -0.40
CA LYS A 2 38.44 -15.45 -1.19
C LYS A 2 37.59 -15.69 -2.46
N ILE A 3 37.83 -16.79 -3.17
CA ILE A 3 37.12 -17.14 -4.41
C ILE A 3 35.61 -17.31 -4.12
N ILE A 4 35.24 -18.09 -3.10
CA ILE A 4 33.83 -18.34 -2.72
C ILE A 4 33.10 -17.05 -2.30
N LYS A 5 33.78 -16.11 -1.63
CA LYS A 5 33.19 -14.82 -1.24
C LYS A 5 32.85 -13.95 -2.45
N ASN A 6 33.71 -13.93 -3.48
CA ASN A 6 33.43 -13.17 -4.71
C ASN A 6 32.28 -13.80 -5.51
N GLU A 7 32.26 -15.12 -5.63
CA GLU A 7 31.18 -15.86 -6.32
C GLU A 7 29.81 -15.65 -5.68
N MET A 8 29.72 -15.64 -4.33
CA MET A 8 28.46 -15.34 -3.63
C MET A 8 27.99 -13.90 -3.88
N VAL A 9 28.90 -12.92 -3.88
CA VAL A 9 28.56 -11.52 -4.13
C VAL A 9 28.11 -11.31 -5.57
N GLU A 10 28.77 -11.96 -6.54
CA GLU A 10 28.38 -11.91 -7.94
C GLU A 10 27.03 -12.59 -8.18
N THR A 11 26.79 -13.74 -7.56
CA THR A 11 25.50 -14.43 -7.61
C THR A 11 24.38 -13.55 -7.05
N LEU A 12 24.60 -12.91 -5.89
CA LEU A 12 23.64 -11.98 -5.30
C LEU A 12 23.38 -10.75 -6.20
N LYS A 13 24.42 -10.20 -6.85
CA LYS A 13 24.27 -9.11 -7.81
C LYS A 13 23.42 -9.53 -9.01
N VAL A 14 23.66 -10.70 -9.58
CA VAL A 14 22.88 -11.21 -10.72
C VAL A 14 21.42 -11.42 -10.31
N ILE A 15 21.16 -12.05 -9.16
CA ILE A 15 19.80 -12.23 -8.64
C ILE A 15 19.11 -10.88 -8.46
N PHE A 16 19.81 -9.89 -7.88
CA PHE A 16 19.27 -8.54 -7.70
C PHE A 16 18.95 -7.86 -9.04
N LEU A 17 19.87 -7.91 -10.01
CA LEU A 17 19.69 -7.33 -11.35
C LEU A 17 18.54 -7.97 -12.14
N VAL A 18 18.34 -9.28 -11.98
CA VAL A 18 17.19 -9.98 -12.56
C VAL A 18 15.90 -9.58 -11.84
N GLN A 19 15.92 -9.44 -10.52
CA GLN A 19 14.74 -9.08 -9.75
C GLN A 19 14.26 -7.64 -9.97
N ILE A 20 15.14 -6.67 -10.22
CA ILE A 20 14.70 -5.31 -10.56
C ILE A 20 13.94 -5.25 -11.90
N HIS A 21 14.14 -6.23 -12.80
CA HIS A 21 13.39 -6.35 -14.06
C HIS A 21 12.12 -7.20 -13.91
N ASN A 22 11.88 -7.80 -12.74
CA ASN A 22 10.70 -8.62 -12.51
C ASN A 22 9.45 -7.73 -12.46
N PRO A 23 8.44 -7.96 -13.33
CA PRO A 23 7.24 -7.12 -13.39
C PRO A 23 6.47 -7.07 -12.08
N LYS A 24 6.56 -8.11 -11.23
CA LYS A 24 5.93 -8.12 -9.90
C LYS A 24 6.62 -7.15 -8.92
N ILE A 25 7.94 -7.09 -8.95
CA ILE A 25 8.74 -6.20 -8.10
C ILE A 25 8.59 -4.76 -8.59
N LEU A 26 8.64 -4.53 -9.90
CA LEU A 26 8.37 -3.22 -10.49
C LEU A 26 6.98 -2.71 -10.13
N ARG A 27 5.96 -3.57 -10.09
CA ARG A 27 4.60 -3.21 -9.65
C ARG A 27 4.55 -2.85 -8.17
N PHE A 28 5.27 -3.57 -7.32
CA PHE A 28 5.40 -3.24 -5.90
C PHE A 28 6.12 -1.89 -5.69
N ILE A 29 7.22 -1.64 -6.41
CA ILE A 29 7.94 -0.36 -6.36
C ILE A 29 7.03 0.78 -6.81
N LYS A 30 6.33 0.65 -7.95
CA LYS A 30 5.34 1.64 -8.41
C LYS A 30 4.26 1.92 -7.37
N PHE A 31 3.73 0.86 -6.75
CA PHE A 31 2.75 0.99 -5.68
C PHE A 31 3.30 1.78 -4.49
N GLY A 32 4.51 1.45 -4.03
CA GLY A 32 5.19 2.17 -2.95
C GLY A 32 5.44 3.64 -3.30
N THR A 33 5.91 3.93 -4.52
CA THR A 33 6.13 5.29 -5.01
C THR A 33 4.84 6.09 -5.06
N VAL A 34 3.75 5.50 -5.57
CA VAL A 34 2.44 6.18 -5.57
C VAL A 34 1.96 6.44 -4.15
N GLY A 35 2.09 5.46 -3.25
CA GLY A 35 1.74 5.63 -1.84
C GLY A 35 2.51 6.78 -1.17
N PHE A 36 3.81 6.89 -1.44
CA PHE A 36 4.64 8.00 -0.96
C PHE A 36 4.21 9.35 -1.55
N LEU A 37 3.90 9.41 -2.85
CA LEU A 37 3.35 10.61 -3.47
C LEU A 37 2.02 11.02 -2.83
N GLY A 38 1.13 10.08 -2.54
CA GLY A 38 -0.11 10.34 -1.80
C GLY A 38 0.13 10.92 -0.41
N PHE A 39 1.14 10.41 0.31
CA PHE A 39 1.54 10.96 1.60
C PHE A 39 2.00 12.42 1.47
N VAL A 40 2.84 12.73 0.47
CA VAL A 40 3.29 14.10 0.19
C VAL A 40 2.09 15.00 -0.15
N VAL A 41 1.19 14.53 -1.02
CA VAL A 41 -0.05 15.24 -1.38
C VAL A 41 -0.89 15.53 -0.13
N ASN A 42 -1.13 14.53 0.73
CA ASN A 42 -1.86 14.69 1.99
C ASN A 42 -1.23 15.78 2.87
N PHE A 43 0.07 15.70 3.07
CA PHE A 43 0.85 16.61 3.91
C PHE A 43 0.84 18.07 3.41
N VAL A 44 0.85 18.27 2.08
CA VAL A 44 0.73 19.59 1.46
C VAL A 44 -0.68 20.13 1.63
N PHE A 45 -1.71 19.36 1.25
CA PHE A 45 -3.10 19.83 1.35
C PHE A 45 -3.53 20.08 2.80
N LEU A 46 -3.04 19.29 3.76
CA LEU A 46 -3.30 19.53 5.18
C LEU A 46 -2.79 20.91 5.63
N ARG A 47 -1.60 21.32 5.17
CA ARG A 47 -1.06 22.67 5.45
C ARG A 47 -1.86 23.76 4.76
N VAL A 48 -2.25 23.53 3.51
CA VAL A 48 -3.07 24.48 2.75
C VAL A 48 -4.40 24.71 3.47
N PHE A 49 -5.14 23.67 3.84
CA PHE A 49 -6.43 23.82 4.51
C PHE A 49 -6.32 24.47 5.89
N ARG A 50 -5.28 24.14 6.67
CA ARG A 50 -5.00 24.84 7.93
C ARG A 50 -4.71 26.33 7.70
N GLY A 51 -3.93 26.66 6.67
CA GLY A 51 -3.64 28.04 6.29
C GLY A 51 -4.87 28.82 5.82
N LEU A 52 -5.88 28.13 5.29
CA LEU A 52 -7.18 28.69 4.90
C LEU A 52 -8.17 28.83 6.07
N GLY A 53 -7.77 28.46 7.30
CA GLY A 53 -8.61 28.59 8.51
C GLY A 53 -9.67 27.50 8.67
N PHE A 54 -9.55 26.36 7.97
CA PHE A 54 -10.43 25.22 8.19
C PHE A 54 -10.22 24.63 9.58
N SER A 55 -11.29 24.06 10.17
CA SER A 55 -11.15 23.31 11.42
C SER A 55 -10.20 22.12 11.23
N GLU A 56 -9.57 21.69 12.33
CA GLU A 56 -8.59 20.59 12.29
C GLU A 56 -9.21 19.32 11.69
N THR A 57 -10.43 18.98 12.11
CA THR A 57 -11.17 17.83 11.58
C THR A 57 -11.41 17.93 10.07
N LEU A 58 -11.83 19.10 9.57
CA LEU A 58 -12.08 19.29 8.14
C LEU A 58 -10.78 19.28 7.32
N SER A 59 -9.70 19.85 7.86
CA SER A 59 -8.39 19.86 7.21
C SER A 59 -7.85 18.44 7.04
N TRP A 60 -7.97 17.59 8.06
CA TRP A 60 -7.62 16.17 7.98
C TRP A 60 -8.52 15.40 7.02
N LEU A 61 -9.83 15.64 7.05
CA LEU A 61 -10.79 14.97 6.17
C LEU A 61 -10.49 15.25 4.70
N PHE A 62 -10.45 16.52 4.30
CA PHE A 62 -10.28 16.90 2.90
C PHE A 62 -8.88 16.56 2.35
N SER A 63 -7.83 16.75 3.15
CA SER A 63 -6.49 16.36 2.73
C SER A 63 -6.35 14.85 2.55
N THR A 64 -7.01 14.05 3.40
CA THR A 64 -7.00 12.59 3.31
C THR A 64 -7.78 12.11 2.09
N GLU A 65 -8.96 12.66 1.84
CA GLU A 65 -9.72 12.32 0.64
C GLU A 65 -8.97 12.65 -0.64
N LEU A 66 -8.39 13.85 -0.77
CA LEU A 66 -7.59 14.24 -1.93
C LEU A 66 -6.39 13.31 -2.16
N ALA A 67 -5.71 12.89 -1.09
CA ALA A 67 -4.63 11.94 -1.16
C ALA A 67 -5.08 10.55 -1.62
N ILE A 68 -6.24 10.07 -1.16
CA ILE A 68 -6.82 8.80 -1.60
C ILE A 68 -7.20 8.88 -3.10
N ILE A 69 -7.83 9.97 -3.53
CA ILE A 69 -8.18 10.19 -4.95
C ILE A 69 -6.92 10.20 -5.81
N ASN A 70 -5.88 10.94 -5.40
CA ASN A 70 -4.59 10.97 -6.09
C ASN A 70 -3.95 9.58 -6.18
N ASN A 71 -3.92 8.84 -5.07
CA ASN A 71 -3.39 7.48 -5.02
C ASN A 71 -4.17 6.52 -5.91
N TYR A 72 -5.50 6.62 -5.93
CA TYR A 72 -6.33 5.80 -6.81
C TYR A 72 -6.08 6.13 -8.28
N ALA A 73 -6.07 7.41 -8.64
CA ALA A 73 -5.84 7.88 -10.01
C ALA A 73 -4.47 7.42 -10.54
N LEU A 74 -3.40 7.67 -9.78
CA LEU A 74 -2.05 7.26 -10.14
C LEU A 74 -1.91 5.73 -10.22
N ASN A 75 -2.47 4.99 -9.26
CA ASN A 75 -2.43 3.52 -9.32
C ASN A 75 -3.20 2.97 -10.53
N ASN A 76 -4.34 3.57 -10.89
CA ASN A 76 -5.14 3.14 -12.03
C ASN A 76 -4.49 3.46 -13.39
N ILE A 77 -3.83 4.62 -13.50
CA ILE A 77 -3.18 5.07 -14.75
C ILE A 77 -1.81 4.41 -14.95
N TRP A 78 -1.06 4.19 -13.86
CA TRP A 78 0.34 3.78 -13.94
C TRP A 78 0.63 2.39 -13.35
N THR A 79 0.28 2.14 -12.09
CA THR A 79 0.64 0.88 -11.39
C THR A 79 -0.08 -0.33 -11.98
N PHE A 80 -1.36 -0.19 -12.31
CA PHE A 80 -2.23 -1.26 -12.79
C PHE A 80 -2.81 -0.97 -14.19
N LYS A 81 -2.02 -0.32 -15.06
CA LYS A 81 -2.45 0.06 -16.42
C LYS A 81 -3.07 -1.11 -17.22
N GLU A 82 -2.60 -2.33 -17.01
CA GLU A 82 -3.11 -3.57 -17.64
C GLU A 82 -4.49 -4.01 -17.11
N ALA A 83 -4.85 -3.63 -15.89
CA ALA A 83 -6.10 -3.96 -15.22
C ALA A 83 -6.89 -2.68 -14.90
N LYS A 84 -6.92 -1.75 -15.86
CA LYS A 84 -7.53 -0.43 -15.71
C LYS A 84 -9.01 -0.55 -15.32
N ILE A 85 -9.38 0.09 -14.22
CA ILE A 85 -10.76 0.17 -13.76
C ILE A 85 -11.37 1.45 -14.35
N ALA A 86 -12.46 1.32 -15.11
CA ALA A 86 -13.23 2.44 -15.66
C ALA A 86 -14.67 2.43 -15.12
N GLY A 87 -15.19 3.60 -14.75
CA GLY A 87 -16.58 3.83 -14.33
C GLY A 87 -16.75 4.31 -12.87
N LEU A 88 -17.53 5.39 -12.68
CA LEU A 88 -17.77 6.06 -11.39
C LEU A 88 -18.32 5.12 -10.31
N THR A 89 -19.29 4.28 -10.66
CA THR A 89 -19.90 3.29 -9.75
C THR A 89 -18.89 2.24 -9.28
N LYS A 90 -17.97 1.79 -10.17
CA LYS A 90 -16.90 0.88 -9.79
C LYS A 90 -15.87 1.55 -8.88
N THR A 91 -15.59 2.84 -9.09
CA THR A 91 -14.73 3.63 -8.19
C THR A 91 -15.31 3.73 -6.79
N ILE A 92 -16.61 4.01 -6.65
CA ILE A 92 -17.29 4.11 -5.34
C ILE A 92 -17.27 2.75 -4.61
N VAL A 93 -17.59 1.65 -5.30
CA VAL A 93 -17.53 0.30 -4.71
C VAL A 93 -16.10 -0.06 -4.28
N LYS A 94 -15.10 0.31 -5.08
CA LYS A 94 -13.68 0.09 -4.77
C LYS A 94 -13.21 0.97 -3.62
N PHE A 95 -13.77 2.17 -3.46
CA PHE A 95 -13.51 3.06 -2.33
C PHE A 95 -14.07 2.49 -1.02
N ILE A 96 -15.27 1.91 -1.02
CA ILE A 96 -15.82 1.21 0.16
C ILE A 96 -14.96 -0.01 0.50
N GLN A 97 -14.56 -0.81 -0.51
CA GLN A 97 -13.64 -1.93 -0.31
C GLN A 97 -12.28 -1.47 0.24
N PHE A 98 -11.78 -0.33 -0.22
CA PHE A 98 -10.53 0.26 0.25
C PHE A 98 -10.62 0.70 1.71
N ASN A 99 -11.71 1.35 2.12
CA ASN A 99 -11.93 1.72 3.53
C ASN A 99 -12.02 0.48 4.42
N ALA A 100 -12.72 -0.57 3.98
CA ALA A 100 -12.79 -1.83 4.70
C ALA A 100 -11.41 -2.50 4.84
N THR A 101 -10.59 -2.50 3.79
CA THR A 101 -9.21 -3.03 3.88
C THR A 101 -8.31 -2.15 4.74
N SER A 102 -8.51 -0.84 4.72
CA SER A 102 -7.74 0.11 5.55
C SER A 102 -8.02 -0.08 7.04
N ALA A 103 -9.23 -0.49 7.41
CA ALA A 103 -9.55 -0.88 8.79
C ALA A 103 -8.69 -2.07 9.27
N GLY A 104 -8.39 -3.03 8.39
CA GLY A 104 -7.48 -4.14 8.71
C GLY A 104 -6.03 -3.69 8.90
N ALA A 105 -5.56 -2.76 8.07
CA ALA A 105 -4.24 -2.14 8.24
C ALA A 105 -4.14 -1.36 9.56
N LEU A 106 -5.18 -0.62 9.92
CA LEU A 106 -5.28 0.07 11.20
C LEU A 106 -5.30 -0.92 12.38
N ALA A 107 -6.02 -2.04 12.28
CA ALA A 107 -6.01 -3.07 13.32
C ALA A 107 -4.60 -3.65 13.53
N ILE A 108 -3.87 -3.95 12.45
CA ILE A 108 -2.47 -4.39 12.53
C ILE A 108 -1.62 -3.33 13.24
N GLN A 109 -1.71 -2.06 12.83
CA GLN A 109 -0.94 -0.99 13.44
C GLN A 109 -1.28 -0.78 14.92
N SER A 110 -2.56 -0.80 15.29
CA SER A 110 -3.05 -0.61 16.65
C SER A 110 -2.70 -1.76 17.60
N ILE A 111 -2.44 -2.97 17.08
CA ILE A 111 -1.99 -4.11 17.88
C ILE A 111 -0.46 -4.10 17.99
N PHE A 112 0.24 -4.07 16.85
CA PHE A 112 1.68 -4.26 16.82
C PHE A 112 2.47 -3.00 17.20
N GLY A 113 1.89 -1.81 17.02
CA GLY A 113 2.50 -0.55 17.47
C GLY A 113 2.71 -0.53 18.99
N PRO A 114 1.65 -0.63 19.81
CA PRO A 114 1.78 -0.65 21.26
C PRO A 114 2.59 -1.83 21.79
N LEU A 115 2.48 -3.01 21.17
CA LEU A 115 3.32 -4.18 21.53
C LEU A 115 4.80 -3.93 21.25
N GLY A 116 5.14 -3.31 20.12
CA GLY A 116 6.54 -2.97 19.84
C GLY A 116 7.06 -1.90 20.80
N VAL A 117 6.24 -0.91 21.14
CA VAL A 117 6.61 0.14 22.11
C VAL A 117 6.78 -0.43 23.51
N SER A 118 5.97 -1.40 23.94
CA SER A 118 6.13 -2.04 25.26
C SER A 118 7.40 -2.87 25.36
N LEU A 119 7.90 -3.44 24.25
CA LEU A 119 9.13 -4.22 24.20
C LEU A 119 10.40 -3.37 24.09
N VAL A 120 10.36 -2.30 23.28
CA VAL A 120 11.55 -1.48 22.94
C VAL A 120 11.64 -0.21 23.80
N GLY A 121 10.51 0.26 24.32
CA GLY A 121 10.39 1.49 25.10
C GLY A 121 9.88 2.68 24.27
N THR A 122 9.19 3.60 24.94
CA THR A 122 8.55 4.79 24.34
C THR A 122 9.54 5.75 23.66
N LYS A 123 10.83 5.71 24.04
CA LYS A 123 11.87 6.53 23.41
C LYS A 123 12.13 6.19 21.94
N TYR A 124 11.82 4.95 21.52
CA TYR A 124 12.07 4.46 20.16
C TYR A 124 10.77 4.17 19.41
N ASP A 125 9.67 4.79 19.82
CA ASP A 125 8.34 4.65 19.22
C ASP A 125 8.34 4.93 17.71
N TYR A 126 9.12 5.91 17.25
CA TYR A 126 9.30 6.21 15.83
C TYR A 126 9.95 5.06 15.04
N LEU A 127 10.89 4.32 15.65
CA LEU A 127 11.51 3.13 15.02
C LEU A 127 10.50 1.97 14.98
N VAL A 128 9.78 1.76 16.08
CA VAL A 128 8.71 0.74 16.14
C VAL A 128 7.66 1.02 15.08
N LEU A 129 7.22 2.27 14.96
CA LEU A 129 6.25 2.70 13.96
C LEU A 129 6.78 2.44 12.54
N ALA A 130 8.04 2.81 12.26
CA ALA A 130 8.65 2.57 10.96
C ALA A 130 8.68 1.06 10.62
N VAL A 131 9.06 0.22 11.58
CA VAL A 131 9.11 -1.24 11.39
C VAL A 131 7.72 -1.80 11.12
N VAL A 132 6.72 -1.47 11.93
CA VAL A 132 5.33 -1.95 11.76
C VAL A 132 4.77 -1.50 10.41
N VAL A 133 4.98 -0.24 10.04
CA VAL A 133 4.48 0.27 8.76
C VAL A 133 5.15 -0.41 7.58
N VAL A 134 6.48 -0.52 7.57
CA VAL A 134 7.24 -1.05 6.43
C VAL A 134 7.07 -2.57 6.28
N PHE A 135 7.10 -3.31 7.39
CA PHE A 135 7.11 -4.77 7.34
C PHE A 135 5.74 -5.43 7.52
N MET A 136 4.73 -4.71 8.02
CA MET A 136 3.39 -5.28 8.22
C MET A 136 2.34 -4.56 7.40
N VAL A 137 2.17 -3.25 7.61
CA VAL A 137 1.08 -2.48 6.99
C VAL A 137 1.23 -2.38 5.47
N LEU A 138 2.43 -2.05 4.98
CA LEU A 138 2.70 -1.94 3.55
C LEU A 138 2.49 -3.27 2.80
N PRO A 139 3.06 -4.40 3.24
CA PRO A 139 2.81 -5.70 2.63
C PRO A 139 1.34 -6.10 2.66
N TYR A 140 0.67 -5.90 3.80
CA TYR A 140 -0.76 -6.17 3.94
C TYR A 140 -1.59 -5.37 2.93
N ASN A 141 -1.34 -4.06 2.84
CA ASN A 141 -2.02 -3.17 1.90
C ASN A 141 -1.78 -3.60 0.45
N TYR A 142 -0.54 -3.95 0.09
CA TYR A 142 -0.24 -4.43 -1.25
C TYR A 142 -0.98 -5.74 -1.58
N VAL A 143 -1.07 -6.67 -0.65
CA VAL A 143 -1.80 -7.93 -0.83
C VAL A 143 -3.30 -7.66 -1.00
N MET A 144 -3.91 -6.81 -0.17
CA MET A 144 -5.33 -6.45 -0.35
C MET A 144 -5.60 -5.73 -1.65
N TYR A 145 -4.70 -4.84 -2.07
CA TYR A 145 -4.77 -4.20 -3.37
C TYR A 145 -4.81 -5.23 -4.50
N ASN A 146 -3.91 -6.21 -4.50
CA ASN A 146 -3.87 -7.23 -5.56
C ASN A 146 -5.02 -8.24 -5.48
N LEU A 147 -5.48 -8.63 -4.29
CA LEU A 147 -6.52 -9.66 -4.12
C LEU A 147 -7.95 -9.12 -4.29
N ILE A 148 -8.25 -7.99 -3.65
CA ILE A 148 -9.62 -7.47 -3.50
C ILE A 148 -9.88 -6.36 -4.51
N ILE A 149 -8.97 -5.37 -4.59
CA ILE A 149 -9.24 -4.15 -5.33
C ILE A 149 -8.97 -4.35 -6.84
N TRP A 150 -7.76 -4.73 -7.24
CA TRP A 150 -7.42 -4.94 -8.66
C TRP A 150 -7.53 -6.40 -9.12
N ARG A 151 -7.71 -7.35 -8.19
CA ARG A 151 -7.93 -8.78 -8.48
C ARG A 151 -6.91 -9.37 -9.48
N THR A 152 -5.68 -8.88 -9.42
CA THR A 152 -4.57 -9.24 -10.32
C THR A 152 -4.01 -10.63 -10.02
N TRP A 153 -4.22 -11.13 -8.80
CA TRP A 153 -3.80 -12.48 -8.41
C TRP A 153 -4.97 -13.46 -8.58
N LYS A 154 -4.77 -14.48 -9.41
CA LYS A 154 -5.71 -15.58 -9.63
C LYS A 154 -5.28 -16.77 -8.78
N PHE A 155 -6.14 -17.18 -7.85
CA PHE A 155 -5.96 -18.39 -7.05
C PHE A 155 -7.09 -19.35 -7.38
N PRO A 156 -6.80 -20.63 -7.71
CA PRO A 156 -7.82 -21.59 -8.14
C PRO A 156 -8.98 -21.74 -7.14
N LEU A 157 -8.69 -21.65 -5.84
CA LEU A 157 -9.69 -21.77 -4.77
C LEU A 157 -10.60 -20.54 -4.69
N LEU A 158 -10.04 -19.33 -4.84
CA LEU A 158 -10.77 -18.07 -4.80
C LEU A 158 -11.62 -17.87 -6.06
N ASP A 159 -11.16 -18.38 -7.20
CA ASP A 159 -11.90 -18.30 -8.47
C ASP A 159 -13.15 -19.19 -8.44
N LYS A 160 -13.06 -20.40 -7.85
CA LYS A 160 -14.24 -21.28 -7.61
C LYS A 160 -15.27 -20.65 -6.68
N LEU A 161 -14.84 -20.00 -5.60
CA LEU A 161 -15.75 -19.29 -4.68
C LEU A 161 -16.41 -18.07 -5.35
N ARG A 162 -15.75 -17.45 -6.35
CA ARG A 162 -16.30 -16.31 -7.08
C ARG A 162 -17.30 -16.73 -8.15
N GLU A 163 -17.05 -17.83 -8.85
CA GLU A 163 -18.00 -18.39 -9.82
C GLU A 163 -19.32 -18.80 -9.16
N SER A 164 -19.30 -19.23 -7.90
CA SER A 164 -20.53 -19.55 -7.16
C SER A 164 -21.32 -18.31 -6.73
N GLN A 165 -20.65 -17.18 -6.48
CA GLN A 165 -21.29 -15.91 -6.10
C GLN A 165 -21.85 -15.13 -7.30
N ASN A 166 -21.23 -15.25 -8.49
CA ASN A 166 -21.70 -14.59 -9.72
C ASN A 166 -22.84 -15.35 -10.43
N LYS A 167 -23.15 -16.59 -9.99
CA LYS A 167 -24.25 -17.43 -10.51
C LYS A 167 -25.57 -17.29 -9.72
N ARG A 168 -25.62 -16.40 -8.74
CA ARG A 168 -26.83 -16.00 -8.01
C ARG A 168 -27.19 -14.57 -8.39
#